data_AF-A0AAU3Z2S7-F1
#
_entry.id   AF-A0AAU3Z2S7-F1
#
_cell.length_a   1.000
_cell.length_b   1.000
_cell.length_c   1.000
_cell.angle_alpha   90.00
_cell.angle_beta   90.00
_cell.angle_gamma   90.00
#
_symmetry.space_group_name_H-M   'P 1'
#
loop_
_entity.id
_entity.type
_entity.pdbx_description
1 polymer ?
#
loop_
_entity_poly.entity_id
_entity_poly.type
_entity_poly.pdbx_seq_one_letter_code
_entity_poly.pdbx_strand_id
1 'polypeptide(L)'
;MKIRGLWYYGDALEPYLNERSARGGKFKGRWCVHREPRDRRTVFFQDPLTHNWHELRWTGLPPVGTVPAFGDRRVSELLAAAREADMRPRTDAELLPLLLEILAARVPVSSWKTATTRSERINHARDETQARAAAEDRAAAPAPVPPVTPIPQRVEQAVSGLDTERRHRREEAVTRRPTKPARLGASYRTGNLFLLPEDDTDHTQSDPPDEGA
;
A
#
# COMPACT_ATOMS: atom_id res chain seq x y z
N MET A 1 26.80 11.45 5.86
CA MET A 1 25.61 12.33 5.79
C MET A 1 24.77 12.21 7.05
N LYS A 2 24.20 13.31 7.58
CA LYS A 2 23.38 13.29 8.81
C LYS A 2 21.88 13.19 8.52
N ILE A 3 21.20 12.20 9.09
CA ILE A 3 19.75 11.96 8.93
C ILE A 3 19.14 11.71 10.31
N ARG A 4 18.20 12.58 10.72
CA ARG A 4 17.45 12.47 12.00
C ARG A 4 18.33 12.29 13.24
N GLY A 5 19.48 12.96 13.24
CA GLY A 5 20.42 12.94 14.38
C GLY A 5 21.55 11.93 14.25
N LEU A 6 21.42 10.92 13.38
CA LEU A 6 22.43 9.89 13.16
C LEU A 6 23.24 10.13 11.88
N TRP A 7 24.48 9.65 11.86
CA TRP A 7 25.41 9.75 10.74
C TRP A 7 25.47 8.45 9.94
N TYR A 8 25.26 8.55 8.63
CA TYR A 8 25.28 7.42 7.71
C TYR A 8 26.40 7.60 6.69
N TYR A 9 27.07 6.50 6.37
CA TYR A 9 28.16 6.45 5.39
C TYR A 9 28.10 5.15 4.59
N GLY A 10 28.65 5.20 3.38
CA GLY A 10 28.77 4.09 2.46
C GLY A 10 29.47 4.56 1.19
N ASP A 11 30.08 3.64 0.46
CA ASP A 11 30.98 3.94 -0.66
C ASP A 11 30.30 4.76 -1.76
N ALA A 12 29.01 4.50 -1.99
CA ALA A 12 28.20 5.25 -2.96
C ALA A 12 28.05 6.75 -2.63
N LEU A 13 28.38 7.17 -1.41
CA LEU A 13 28.33 8.57 -1.00
C LEU A 13 29.64 9.32 -1.30
N GLU A 14 30.77 8.61 -1.45
CA GLU A 14 32.10 9.24 -1.63
C GLU A 14 32.16 10.27 -2.75
N PRO A 15 31.61 10.00 -3.97
CA PRO A 15 31.65 10.97 -5.06
C PRO A 15 30.88 12.26 -4.75
N TYR A 16 29.89 12.19 -3.85
CA TYR A 16 28.92 13.26 -3.59
C TYR A 16 29.14 13.99 -2.27
N LEU A 17 30.20 13.69 -1.50
CA LEU A 17 30.44 14.26 -0.17
C LEU A 17 30.57 15.80 -0.17
N ASN A 18 31.16 16.36 -1.22
CA ASN A 18 31.37 17.80 -1.38
C ASN A 18 30.37 18.45 -2.34
N GLU A 19 29.45 17.67 -2.90
CA GLU A 19 28.54 18.13 -3.92
C GLU A 19 27.18 18.50 -3.32
N ARG A 20 26.61 19.59 -3.83
CA ARG A 20 25.24 19.98 -3.48
C ARG A 20 24.29 19.32 -4.46
N SER A 21 23.21 18.73 -3.95
CA SER A 21 22.23 18.11 -4.84
C SER A 21 21.71 19.13 -5.88
N ALA A 22 21.68 18.74 -7.15
CA ALA A 22 21.18 19.56 -8.25
C ALA A 22 19.65 19.81 -8.21
N ARG A 23 18.93 19.22 -7.26
CA ARG A 23 17.47 19.41 -7.12
C ARG A 23 17.13 20.85 -6.76
N GLY A 24 16.03 21.35 -7.32
CA GLY A 24 15.47 22.67 -7.04
C GLY A 24 14.33 22.68 -6.02
N GLY A 25 13.78 23.88 -5.77
CA GLY A 25 12.57 24.07 -4.97
C GLY A 25 12.71 23.66 -3.49
N LYS A 26 11.64 23.07 -2.93
CA LYS A 26 11.57 22.65 -1.51
C LYS A 26 12.64 21.64 -1.10
N PHE A 27 13.21 20.91 -2.06
CA PHE A 27 14.24 19.89 -1.83
C PHE A 27 15.64 20.35 -2.26
N LYS A 28 15.84 21.66 -2.46
CA LYS A 28 17.13 22.22 -2.86
C LYS A 28 18.24 21.85 -1.87
N GLY A 29 19.35 21.36 -2.40
CA GLY A 29 20.51 20.93 -1.61
C GLY A 29 20.29 19.68 -0.75
N ARG A 30 19.19 18.94 -0.94
CA ARG A 30 18.91 17.67 -0.23
C ARG A 30 18.92 16.49 -1.20
N TRP A 31 19.66 15.45 -0.83
CA TRP A 31 19.70 14.17 -1.52
C TRP A 31 18.41 13.34 -1.34
N CYS A 32 18.11 12.46 -2.29
CA CYS A 32 16.96 11.57 -2.21
C CYS A 32 17.32 10.39 -1.32
N VAL A 33 16.62 10.27 -0.19
CA VAL A 33 16.92 9.26 0.81
C VAL A 33 15.63 8.61 1.23
N HIS A 34 15.57 7.31 1.09
CA HIS A 34 14.51 6.49 1.66
C HIS A 34 14.97 5.94 3.01
N ARG A 35 14.04 5.88 3.96
CA ARG A 35 14.31 5.39 5.30
C ARG A 35 13.20 4.47 5.72
N GLU A 36 13.57 3.36 6.32
CA GLU A 36 12.62 2.48 7.00
C GLU A 36 12.43 2.98 8.43
N PRO A 37 11.21 3.33 8.88
CA PRO A 37 10.97 3.79 10.25
C PRO A 37 11.33 2.76 11.33
N ARG A 38 11.32 1.48 10.98
CA ARG A 38 11.51 0.33 11.89
C ARG A 38 12.97 -0.10 12.02
N ASP A 39 13.78 0.16 10.99
CA ASP A 39 15.21 -0.16 10.99
C ASP A 39 16.01 1.08 10.62
N ARG A 40 16.69 1.62 11.64
CA ARG A 40 17.55 2.80 11.51
C ARG A 40 19.02 2.43 11.31
N ARG A 41 19.35 1.15 11.18
CA ARG A 41 20.72 0.69 10.89
C ARG A 41 21.16 1.05 9.48
N THR A 42 20.23 1.00 8.53
CA THR A 42 20.49 1.30 7.12
C THR A 42 19.49 2.32 6.60
N VAL A 43 19.94 3.19 5.71
CA VAL A 43 19.11 4.09 4.91
C VAL A 43 19.49 3.95 3.45
N PHE A 44 18.57 4.20 2.54
CA PHE A 44 18.82 4.03 1.11
C PHE A 44 18.99 5.40 0.47
N PHE A 45 20.14 5.64 -0.14
CA PHE A 45 20.43 6.83 -0.93
C PHE A 45 20.22 6.52 -2.40
N GLN A 46 19.52 7.41 -3.10
CA GLN A 46 19.39 7.30 -4.54
C GLN A 46 20.51 8.10 -5.22
N ASP A 47 21.28 7.42 -6.06
CA ASP A 47 22.27 8.07 -6.92
C ASP A 47 21.56 9.04 -7.89
N PRO A 48 21.97 10.32 -7.96
CA PRO A 48 21.39 11.29 -8.89
C PRO A 48 21.61 11.00 -10.37
N LEU A 49 22.70 10.29 -10.72
CA LEU A 49 23.10 10.00 -12.11
C LEU A 49 22.50 8.68 -12.59
N THR A 50 22.70 7.61 -11.82
CA THR A 50 22.24 6.27 -12.22
C THR A 50 20.82 5.95 -11.74
N HIS A 51 20.27 6.75 -10.82
CA HIS A 51 19.00 6.49 -10.13
C HIS A 51 18.94 5.19 -9.33
N ASN A 52 20.08 4.52 -9.14
CA ASN A 52 20.20 3.32 -8.33
C ASN A 52 20.11 3.64 -6.85
N TRP A 53 19.56 2.69 -6.10
CA TRP A 53 19.47 2.78 -4.64
C TRP A 53 20.66 2.10 -4.00
N HIS A 54 21.41 2.85 -3.21
CA HIS A 54 22.57 2.38 -2.47
C HIS A 54 22.29 2.39 -0.97
N GLU A 55 22.72 1.33 -0.30
CA GLU A 55 22.63 1.22 1.15
C GLU A 55 23.70 2.07 1.82
N LEU A 56 23.28 2.91 2.78
CA LEU A 56 24.17 3.63 3.67
C LEU A 56 23.97 3.09 5.08
N ARG A 57 25.06 2.65 5.71
CA ARG A 57 25.06 2.09 7.05
C ARG A 57 25.29 3.20 8.08
N TRP A 58 24.64 3.07 9.23
CA TRP A 58 24.89 3.95 10.37
C TRP A 58 26.35 3.79 10.84
N THR A 59 27.09 4.90 10.92
CA THR A 59 28.53 4.89 11.24
C THR A 59 28.84 4.42 12.66
N GLY A 60 27.87 4.49 13.56
CA GLY A 60 28.02 4.01 14.94
C GLY A 60 27.93 2.49 15.07
N LEU A 61 27.58 1.75 14.01
CA LEU A 61 27.53 0.30 14.06
C LEU A 61 28.93 -0.31 13.95
N PRO A 62 29.25 -1.33 14.76
CA PRO A 62 30.49 -2.06 14.59
C PRO A 62 30.49 -2.78 13.23
N PRO A 63 31.66 -2.97 12.60
CA PRO A 63 31.78 -3.73 11.35
C PRO A 63 31.46 -5.21 11.55
N VAL A 64 31.66 -5.73 12.76
CA VAL A 64 31.42 -7.12 13.16
C VAL A 64 30.43 -7.14 14.32
N GLY A 65 29.37 -7.96 14.20
CA GLY A 65 28.38 -8.18 15.26
C GLY A 65 26.94 -7.89 14.82
N THR A 66 26.00 -8.65 15.40
CA THR A 66 24.56 -8.51 15.16
C THR A 66 23.97 -7.53 16.16
N VAL A 67 23.90 -6.25 15.79
CA VAL A 67 23.07 -5.28 16.52
C VAL A 67 21.61 -5.51 16.12
N PRO A 68 20.68 -5.72 17.08
CA PRO A 68 19.27 -5.91 16.75
C PRO A 68 18.72 -4.66 16.06
N ALA A 69 17.73 -4.85 15.18
CA ALA A 69 17.10 -3.73 14.49
C ALA A 69 16.40 -2.81 15.50
N PHE A 70 16.52 -1.50 15.28
CA PHE A 70 15.89 -0.49 16.13
C PHE A 70 15.27 0.62 15.27
N GLY A 71 14.06 1.04 15.67
CA GLY A 71 13.26 2.03 14.95
C GLY A 71 13.44 3.46 15.46
N ASP A 72 12.73 4.40 14.82
CA ASP A 72 12.79 5.85 15.12
C ASP A 72 12.56 6.16 16.61
N ARG A 73 11.66 5.44 17.29
CA ARG A 73 11.39 5.62 18.72
C ARG A 73 12.65 5.43 19.58
N ARG A 74 13.44 4.39 19.30
CA ARG A 74 14.67 4.08 20.04
C ARG A 74 15.75 5.11 19.79
N VAL A 75 15.82 5.65 18.58
CA VAL A 75 16.72 6.76 18.27
C VAL A 75 16.34 8.00 19.06
N SER A 76 15.04 8.31 19.20
CA SER A 76 14.59 9.42 20.05
C SER A 76 14.95 9.22 21.53
N GLU A 77 14.73 8.02 22.06
CA GLU A 77 15.11 7.67 23.45
C GLU A 77 16.63 7.75 23.65
N LEU A 78 17.43 7.25 22.71
CA LEU A 78 18.89 7.34 22.71
C LEU A 78 19.38 8.80 22.71
N LEU A 79 18.84 9.63 21.83
CA LEU A 79 19.23 11.04 21.74
C LEU A 79 18.76 11.84 22.95
N ALA A 80 17.67 11.43 23.61
CA ALA A 80 17.24 12.02 24.88
C ALA A 80 18.19 11.61 26.02
N ALA A 81 18.49 10.32 26.16
CA ALA A 81 19.43 9.80 27.15
C ALA A 81 20.83 10.40 27.01
N ALA A 82 21.32 10.54 25.78
CA ALA A 82 22.61 11.19 25.51
C ALA A 82 22.63 12.68 25.95
N ARG A 83 21.50 13.38 25.84
CA ARG A 83 21.37 14.77 26.34
C ARG A 83 21.28 14.83 27.86
N GLU A 84 20.54 13.91 28.47
CA GLU A 84 20.42 13.81 29.93
C GLU A 84 21.77 13.49 30.58
N ALA A 85 22.58 12.67 29.92
CA ALA A 85 23.94 12.35 30.35
C ALA A 85 24.98 13.46 30.03
N ASP A 86 24.55 14.61 29.47
CA ASP A 86 25.39 15.69 28.91
C ASP A 86 26.54 15.17 28.02
N MET A 87 26.28 14.07 27.31
CA MET A 87 27.27 13.46 26.44
C MET A 87 27.44 14.31 25.18
N ARG A 88 28.69 14.64 24.87
CA ARG A 88 29.09 15.28 23.61
C ARG A 88 29.79 14.25 22.73
N PRO A 89 29.03 13.35 22.07
CA PRO A 89 29.63 12.29 21.27
C PRO A 89 30.47 12.90 20.16
N ARG A 90 31.77 12.57 20.13
CA ARG A 90 32.67 13.02 19.06
C ARG A 90 32.45 12.18 17.80
N THR A 91 32.05 10.93 17.99
CA THR A 91 31.68 9.99 16.95
C THR A 91 30.35 9.29 17.29
N ASP A 92 29.57 8.91 16.29
CA ASP A 92 28.30 8.18 16.50
C ASP A 92 28.52 6.78 17.11
N ALA A 93 29.76 6.26 17.09
CA ALA A 93 30.13 5.02 17.77
C ALA A 93 30.04 5.14 19.29
N GLU A 94 30.20 6.34 19.85
CA GLU A 94 30.07 6.59 21.30
C GLU A 94 28.61 6.49 21.77
N LEU A 95 27.64 6.56 20.86
CA LEU A 95 26.22 6.34 21.16
C LEU A 95 25.86 4.85 21.22
N LEU A 96 26.71 3.97 20.67
CA LEU A 96 26.43 2.54 20.60
C LEU A 96 26.25 1.90 21.99
N PRO A 97 27.10 2.14 23.00
CA PRO A 97 26.93 1.54 24.33
C PRO A 97 25.58 1.92 24.98
N LEU A 98 25.19 3.19 24.89
CA LEU A 98 23.88 3.65 25.37
C LEU A 98 22.72 2.99 24.61
N LEU A 99 22.85 2.86 23.28
CA LEU A 99 21.86 2.17 22.49
C LEU A 99 21.74 0.71 22.91
N LEU A 100 22.87 0.03 23.12
CA LEU A 100 22.90 -1.35 23.58
C LEU A 100 22.31 -1.48 24.97
N GLU A 101 22.53 -0.53 25.88
CA GLU A 101 21.89 -0.49 27.19
C GLU A 101 20.36 -0.35 27.08
N ILE A 102 19.87 0.58 26.24
CA ILE A 102 18.43 0.77 25.99
C ILE A 102 17.80 -0.49 25.37
N LEU A 103 18.54 -1.19 24.50
CA LEU A 103 18.09 -2.44 23.88
C LEU A 103 18.17 -3.63 24.86
N ALA A 104 19.23 -3.72 25.67
CA ALA A 104 19.47 -4.79 26.64
C ALA A 104 18.59 -4.69 27.87
N ALA A 105 18.18 -3.48 28.28
CA ALA A 105 17.13 -3.24 29.26
C ALA A 105 15.81 -3.94 28.89
N ARG A 106 15.68 -4.41 27.64
CA ARG A 106 14.53 -5.14 27.13
C ARG A 106 14.74 -6.65 26.94
N VAL A 107 15.91 -7.24 27.25
CA VAL A 107 16.10 -8.71 27.17
C VAL A 107 16.97 -9.30 28.29
N PRO A 108 16.44 -9.42 29.52
CA PRO A 108 16.74 -10.58 30.36
C PRO A 108 15.65 -11.65 30.18
N VAL A 109 16.01 -12.86 29.76
CA VAL A 109 15.09 -14.02 29.74
C VAL A 109 14.58 -14.33 31.16
N SER A 110 15.36 -14.01 32.19
CA SER A 110 14.98 -14.05 33.61
C SER A 110 13.93 -12.99 34.02
N SER A 111 13.71 -11.97 33.19
CA SER A 111 12.70 -10.91 33.39
C SER A 111 11.39 -11.17 32.66
N TRP A 112 11.26 -12.34 32.01
CA TRP A 112 9.96 -12.90 31.65
C TRP A 112 9.22 -13.35 32.91
N LYS A 113 8.87 -12.36 33.75
CA LYS A 113 7.79 -12.50 34.72
C LYS A 113 6.49 -12.51 33.91
N THR A 114 5.55 -13.31 34.36
CA THR A 114 4.18 -13.51 33.87
C THR A 114 3.30 -12.24 33.76
N ALA A 115 3.89 -11.05 33.65
CA ALA A 115 3.26 -9.75 33.64
C ALA A 115 3.65 -8.87 32.42
N THR A 116 4.07 -9.43 31.29
CA THR A 116 4.00 -8.66 30.03
C THR A 116 2.54 -8.33 29.73
N THR A 117 2.24 -7.05 29.59
CA THR A 117 0.90 -6.62 29.19
C THR A 117 0.55 -7.21 27.83
N ARG A 118 -0.73 -7.51 27.59
CA ARG A 118 -1.20 -8.12 26.33
C ARG A 118 -0.71 -7.34 25.10
N SER A 119 -0.67 -6.02 25.20
CA SER A 119 -0.21 -5.12 24.13
C SER A 119 1.27 -5.31 23.78
N GLU A 120 2.12 -5.54 24.77
CA GLU A 120 3.56 -5.78 24.53
C GLU A 120 3.80 -7.12 23.85
N ARG A 121 3.06 -8.16 24.26
CA ARG A 121 3.11 -9.48 23.59
C ARG A 121 2.64 -9.40 22.14
N ILE A 122 1.58 -8.64 21.87
CA ILE A 122 1.08 -8.43 20.51
C ILE A 122 2.09 -7.67 19.67
N ASN A 123 2.71 -6.63 20.21
CA ASN A 123 3.73 -5.87 19.49
C ASN A 123 4.98 -6.73 19.24
N HIS A 124 5.39 -7.57 20.18
CA HIS A 124 6.49 -8.52 20.01
C HIS A 124 6.21 -9.54 18.89
N ALA A 125 5.05 -10.19 18.95
CA ALA A 125 4.65 -11.16 17.91
C ALA A 125 4.54 -10.49 16.53
N ARG A 126 4.11 -9.23 16.48
CA ARG A 126 4.08 -8.42 15.24
C ARG A 126 5.46 -8.06 14.74
N ASP A 127 6.37 -7.66 15.63
CA ASP A 127 7.74 -7.31 15.26
C ASP A 127 8.49 -8.54 14.73
N GLU A 128 8.32 -9.71 15.33
CA GLU A 128 8.92 -10.97 14.88
C GLU A 128 8.35 -11.44 13.53
N THR A 129 7.02 -11.43 13.37
CA THR A 129 6.39 -11.80 12.09
C THR A 129 6.81 -10.84 10.98
N GLN A 130 6.97 -9.56 11.29
CA GLN A 130 7.37 -8.56 10.32
C GLN A 130 8.86 -8.62 9.97
N ALA A 131 9.73 -8.90 10.93
CA ALA A 131 11.15 -9.14 10.66
C ALA A 131 11.35 -10.36 9.76
N ARG A 132 10.54 -11.42 9.98
CA ARG A 132 10.55 -12.62 9.15
C ARG A 132 10.04 -12.34 7.73
N ALA A 133 8.93 -11.62 7.58
CA ALA A 133 8.42 -11.21 6.27
C ALA A 133 9.43 -10.36 5.50
N ALA A 134 10.08 -9.40 6.16
CA ALA A 134 11.11 -8.57 5.52
C ALA A 134 12.38 -9.37 5.12
N ALA A 135 12.73 -10.42 5.89
CA ALA A 135 13.81 -11.32 5.52
C ALA A 135 13.44 -12.21 4.34
N GLU A 136 12.19 -12.68 4.28
CA GLU A 136 11.63 -13.45 3.17
C GLU A 136 11.55 -12.61 1.89
N ASP A 137 11.11 -11.35 1.97
CA ASP A 137 11.10 -10.40 0.85
C ASP A 137 12.51 -10.09 0.33
N ARG A 138 13.51 -10.03 1.22
CA ARG A 138 14.92 -9.84 0.83
C ARG A 138 15.52 -11.10 0.21
N ALA A 139 15.11 -12.27 0.68
CA ALA A 139 15.57 -13.56 0.17
C ALA A 139 14.87 -13.94 -1.16
N ALA A 140 13.65 -13.45 -1.38
CA ALA A 140 12.99 -13.50 -2.67
C ALA A 140 13.74 -12.59 -3.65
N ALA A 141 14.62 -13.21 -4.45
CA ALA A 141 15.23 -12.54 -5.58
C ALA A 141 14.16 -11.80 -6.40
N PRO A 142 14.45 -10.60 -6.93
CA PRO A 142 13.45 -9.82 -7.64
C PRO A 142 12.95 -10.66 -8.83
N ALA A 143 11.67 -11.03 -8.80
CA ALA A 143 10.98 -11.43 -10.02
C ALA A 143 11.20 -10.30 -11.05
N PRO A 144 11.44 -10.63 -12.33
CA PRO A 144 11.73 -9.62 -13.34
C PRO A 144 10.67 -8.53 -13.28
N VAL A 145 11.11 -7.31 -12.97
CA VAL A 145 10.22 -6.15 -12.91
C VAL A 145 9.55 -6.03 -14.26
N PRO A 146 8.20 -6.09 -14.36
CA PRO A 146 7.55 -5.84 -15.63
C PRO A 146 7.90 -4.42 -16.07
N PRO A 147 8.09 -4.18 -17.37
CA PRO A 147 8.52 -2.88 -17.89
C PRO A 147 7.61 -1.77 -17.35
N VAL A 148 8.22 -0.64 -17.00
CA VAL A 148 7.51 0.54 -16.47
C VAL A 148 6.55 1.05 -17.55
N THR A 149 5.30 0.60 -17.48
CA THR A 149 4.24 1.12 -18.35
C THR A 149 3.89 2.54 -17.92
N PRO A 150 3.76 3.49 -18.86
CA PRO A 150 3.38 4.86 -18.55
C PRO A 150 2.04 4.91 -17.81
N ILE A 151 1.91 5.88 -16.90
CA ILE A 151 0.75 6.08 -16.00
C ILE A 151 -0.62 5.93 -16.71
N PRO A 152 -0.89 6.51 -17.90
CA PRO A 152 -2.18 6.34 -18.58
C PRO A 152 -2.50 4.86 -18.85
N GLN A 153 -1.52 4.08 -19.28
CA GLN A 153 -1.68 2.67 -19.59
C GLN A 153 -1.92 1.81 -18.33
N ARG A 154 -1.36 2.20 -17.18
CA ARG A 154 -1.67 1.56 -15.89
C ARG A 154 -3.11 1.81 -15.45
N VAL A 155 -3.64 3.01 -15.71
CA VAL A 155 -5.03 3.34 -15.36
C VAL A 155 -5.99 2.51 -16.20
N GLU A 156 -5.75 2.38 -17.51
CA GLU A 156 -6.57 1.54 -18.40
C GLU A 156 -6.54 0.05 -18.02
N GLN A 157 -5.37 -0.48 -17.68
CA GLN A 157 -5.21 -1.86 -17.20
C GLN A 157 -5.92 -2.08 -15.85
N ALA A 158 -5.85 -1.11 -14.94
CA ALA A 158 -6.55 -1.18 -13.66
C ALA A 158 -8.07 -1.10 -13.82
N VAL A 159 -8.57 -0.22 -14.70
CA VAL A 159 -10.01 -0.07 -14.98
C VAL A 159 -10.57 -1.33 -15.64
N SER A 160 -9.88 -1.89 -16.63
CA SER A 160 -10.29 -3.15 -17.28
C SER A 160 -10.23 -4.35 -16.33
N GLY A 161 -9.25 -4.41 -15.43
CA GLY A 161 -9.20 -5.39 -14.34
C GLY A 161 -10.37 -5.26 -13.36
N LEU A 162 -10.77 -4.03 -13.01
CA LEU A 162 -11.94 -3.80 -12.15
C LEU A 162 -13.26 -4.13 -12.86
N ASP A 163 -13.37 -3.89 -14.16
CA ASP A 163 -14.57 -4.22 -14.93
C ASP A 163 -14.74 -5.72 -15.15
N THR A 164 -13.63 -6.47 -15.32
CA THR A 164 -13.65 -7.94 -15.36
C THR A 164 -14.04 -8.54 -14.02
N GLU A 165 -13.49 -8.03 -12.91
CA GLU A 165 -13.87 -8.43 -11.55
C GLU A 165 -15.34 -8.11 -11.23
N ARG A 166 -15.83 -6.92 -11.62
CA ARG A 166 -17.26 -6.57 -11.46
C ARG A 166 -18.17 -7.46 -12.31
N ARG A 167 -17.73 -7.88 -13.49
CA ARG A 167 -18.46 -8.83 -14.34
C ARG A 167 -18.49 -10.21 -13.69
N HIS A 168 -17.36 -10.72 -13.21
CA HIS A 168 -17.27 -12.00 -12.50
C HIS A 168 -18.21 -12.03 -11.30
N ARG A 169 -18.19 -10.98 -10.47
CA ARG A 169 -19.10 -10.87 -9.32
C ARG A 169 -20.58 -10.80 -9.70
N ARG A 170 -20.92 -10.20 -10.85
CA ARG A 170 -22.29 -10.22 -11.39
C ARG A 170 -22.70 -11.61 -11.88
N GLU A 171 -21.77 -12.37 -12.46
CA GLU A 171 -22.01 -13.73 -12.93
C GLU A 171 -22.17 -14.70 -11.75
N GLU A 172 -21.33 -14.58 -10.71
CA GLU A 172 -21.43 -15.37 -9.48
C GLU A 172 -22.69 -15.05 -8.66
N ALA A 173 -23.11 -13.79 -8.61
CA ALA A 173 -24.32 -13.37 -7.89
C ALA A 173 -25.63 -13.76 -8.61
N VAL A 174 -25.57 -14.16 -9.89
CA VAL A 174 -26.76 -14.58 -10.66
C VAL A 174 -26.88 -16.10 -10.63
N THR A 175 -27.47 -16.62 -9.55
CA THR A 175 -27.72 -18.07 -9.38
C THR A 175 -28.78 -18.60 -10.37
N ARG A 176 -29.67 -17.74 -10.90
CA ARG A 176 -30.65 -18.09 -11.93
C ARG A 176 -30.75 -16.97 -12.96
N ARG A 177 -30.40 -17.27 -14.21
CA ARG A 177 -30.50 -16.31 -15.32
C ARG A 177 -31.97 -15.89 -15.49
N PRO A 178 -32.32 -14.59 -15.37
CA PRO A 178 -33.70 -14.16 -15.55
C PRO A 178 -34.13 -14.47 -16.99
N THR A 179 -35.24 -15.18 -17.13
CA THR A 179 -35.84 -15.46 -18.44
C THR A 179 -36.20 -14.12 -19.07
N LYS A 180 -35.78 -13.90 -20.32
CA LYS A 180 -36.07 -12.64 -21.03
C LYS A 180 -37.59 -12.41 -21.01
N PRO A 181 -38.06 -11.19 -20.70
CA PRO A 181 -39.47 -10.90 -20.78
C PRO A 181 -39.96 -11.20 -22.21
N ALA A 182 -41.19 -11.69 -22.30
CA ALA A 182 -41.81 -11.96 -23.59
C ALA A 182 -41.79 -10.69 -24.45
N ARG A 183 -41.56 -10.85 -25.76
CA ARG A 183 -41.62 -9.71 -26.68
C ARG A 183 -43.01 -9.09 -26.59
N LEU A 184 -43.05 -7.76 -26.50
CA LEU A 184 -44.29 -6.99 -26.56
C LEU A 184 -45.06 -7.44 -27.81
N GLY A 185 -46.22 -8.08 -27.63
CA GLY A 185 -46.97 -8.71 -28.73
C GLY A 185 -47.21 -10.23 -28.61
N ALA A 186 -46.46 -10.93 -27.76
CA ALA A 186 -46.55 -12.41 -27.67
C ALA A 186 -47.85 -12.90 -27.02
N SER A 187 -48.48 -12.12 -26.13
CA SER A 187 -49.76 -12.43 -25.51
C SER A 187 -50.94 -12.43 -26.49
N TYR A 188 -50.88 -11.63 -27.56
CA TYR A 188 -51.93 -11.55 -28.58
C TYR A 188 -51.98 -12.77 -29.51
N ARG A 189 -50.98 -13.67 -29.48
CA ARG A 189 -50.95 -14.86 -30.34
C ARG A 189 -51.43 -16.13 -29.65
N THR A 190 -51.51 -16.15 -28.32
CA THR A 190 -51.80 -17.37 -27.55
C THR A 190 -53.21 -17.39 -26.95
N GLY A 191 -53.84 -16.22 -26.77
CA GLY A 191 -55.24 -16.12 -26.39
C GLY A 191 -56.06 -15.63 -27.57
N ASN A 192 -56.97 -16.46 -28.09
CA ASN A 192 -57.98 -16.02 -29.03
C ASN A 192 -58.92 -15.05 -28.30
N LEU A 193 -58.60 -13.76 -28.34
CA LEU A 193 -59.36 -12.68 -27.70
C LEU A 193 -60.33 -12.01 -28.69
N PHE A 194 -60.75 -12.75 -29.71
CA PHE A 194 -61.90 -12.43 -30.56
C PHE A 194 -62.99 -13.47 -30.28
N LEU A 195 -63.63 -13.34 -29.12
CA LEU A 195 -65.04 -13.71 -29.00
C LEU A 195 -65.81 -12.60 -29.71
N LEU A 196 -66.05 -12.80 -31.00
CA LEU A 196 -67.05 -12.05 -31.75
C LEU A 196 -68.41 -12.30 -31.07
N PRO A 197 -69.17 -11.26 -30.68
CA PRO A 197 -70.59 -11.43 -30.42
C PRO A 197 -71.24 -12.03 -31.68
N GLU A 198 -72.07 -13.05 -31.52
CA GLU A 198 -72.87 -13.60 -32.61
C GLU A 198 -73.79 -12.50 -33.16
N ASP A 199 -73.73 -12.27 -34.48
CA ASP A 199 -74.60 -11.35 -35.20
C ASP A 199 -76.05 -11.85 -35.12
N ASP A 200 -76.85 -11.31 -34.21
CA ASP A 200 -78.31 -11.30 -34.36
C ASP A 200 -78.65 -10.21 -35.38
N THR A 201 -78.77 -10.64 -36.63
CA THR A 201 -79.41 -9.86 -37.69
C THR A 201 -80.89 -9.71 -37.35
N ASP A 202 -81.34 -8.48 -37.12
CA ASP A 202 -82.72 -8.11 -37.42
C ASP A 202 -82.78 -6.71 -38.06
N HIS A 203 -83.23 -6.73 -39.32
CA HIS A 203 -83.54 -5.57 -40.13
C HIS A 203 -84.71 -4.79 -39.54
N THR A 204 -84.60 -3.45 -39.46
CA THR A 204 -85.73 -2.52 -39.73
C THR A 204 -85.19 -1.13 -40.07
N GLN A 205 -85.01 -0.91 -41.37
CA GLN A 205 -85.54 0.21 -42.17
C GLN A 205 -86.05 1.47 -41.44
N SER A 206 -85.40 2.63 -41.70
CA SER A 206 -86.09 3.85 -42.19
C SER A 206 -85.11 5.02 -42.42
N ASP A 207 -85.35 5.70 -43.53
CA ASP A 207 -84.67 6.77 -44.27
C ASP A 207 -84.16 8.04 -43.53
N PRO A 208 -83.28 8.85 -44.19
CA PRO A 208 -82.55 9.97 -43.58
C PRO A 208 -83.36 11.28 -43.52
N PRO A 209 -83.02 12.22 -42.61
CA PRO A 209 -83.45 13.60 -42.73
C PRO A 209 -82.47 14.42 -43.59
N ASP A 210 -83.08 15.12 -44.55
CA ASP A 210 -82.55 16.05 -45.53
C ASP A 210 -81.98 17.34 -44.90
N GLU A 211 -80.88 17.85 -45.44
CA GLU A 211 -80.37 19.20 -45.17
C GLU A 211 -80.90 20.16 -46.24
N GLY A 212 -81.73 21.12 -45.87
CA GLY A 212 -82.14 22.21 -46.76
C GLY A 212 -83.04 23.24 -46.09
N ALA A 213 -82.49 24.44 -45.88
CA ALA A 213 -83.20 25.71 -45.78
C ALA A 213 -82.93 26.52 -47.04
#